data_AF-A0A955H5R8-F1
#
_entry.id   AF-A0A955H5R8-F1
#
_cell.length_a   1.000
_cell.length_b   1.000
_cell.length_c   1.000
_cell.angle_alpha   90.00
_cell.angle_beta   90.00
_cell.angle_gamma   90.00
#
_symmetry.space_group_name_H-M   'P 1'
#
loop_
_entity.id
_entity.type
_entity.pdbx_description
1 polymer ?
#
loop_
_entity_poly.entity_id
_entity_poly.type
_entity_poly.pdbx_seq_one_letter_code
_entity_poly.pdbx_strand_id
1 'polypeptide(L)'
;MKKAIFIMMFSLIVLPGFVLSAPIEEPAPVEDPPQEVLTEEVDRGLIPCEGTDCNSCHLVVLAENILGWLIGVMLVIFAITTAWAGFSLVTSGGNTSAKTEAKQKMTNALIGILIVMGAWLLVDTLMKSLLLGGEGELNNRPWSTLECIEQNDTVPPSKVFQQNRDLVAMGCTLVGNIWKCLPSNCTYSVARGETEEEHWDCPNGVDPPKPPITPGLEDACFNGCRSLADAGVPCKNSNTCSVSPITLDKLVNFHAEVSKTVVGARVTEAMPPTPGVNHKNPCHQNGTCVDYGVEGGMKSTDDIVSVIKAAYRNGLTAKYEVATQAEADALVKDAKGRLRTEDVQVVGYITAPHFSVYDK
;
A
#
# COMPACT_ATOMS: atom_id res chain seq x y z
N MET A 1 35.36 35.34 5.63
CA MET A 1 34.17 34.76 4.99
C MET A 1 34.11 33.23 5.12
N LYS A 2 35.11 32.45 4.68
CA LYS A 2 35.11 30.98 4.83
C LYS A 2 34.93 30.45 6.27
N LYS A 3 35.55 31.11 7.26
CA LYS A 3 35.40 30.76 8.70
C LYS A 3 34.00 31.09 9.25
N ALA A 4 33.37 32.15 8.76
CA ALA A 4 32.03 32.54 9.19
C ALA A 4 30.97 31.59 8.63
N ILE A 5 31.13 31.16 7.38
CA ILE A 5 30.24 30.15 6.74
C ILE A 5 30.36 28.79 7.46
N PHE A 6 31.57 28.39 7.86
CA PHE A 6 31.80 27.14 8.59
C PHE A 6 31.19 27.17 10.00
N ILE A 7 31.29 28.31 10.71
CA ILE A 7 30.68 28.50 12.03
C ILE A 7 29.14 28.58 11.91
N MET A 8 28.60 29.18 10.85
CA MET A 8 27.16 29.26 10.62
C MET A 8 26.55 27.89 10.31
N MET A 9 27.20 27.07 9.47
CA MET A 9 26.76 25.69 9.20
C MET A 9 26.89 24.80 10.45
N PHE A 10 27.99 24.92 11.22
CA PHE A 10 28.15 24.17 12.46
C PHE A 10 27.11 24.57 13.52
N SER A 11 26.75 25.86 13.60
CA SER A 11 25.72 26.34 14.52
C SER A 11 24.31 25.92 14.11
N LEU A 12 23.99 25.89 12.82
CA LEU A 12 22.68 25.41 12.32
C LEU A 12 22.48 23.91 12.49
N ILE A 13 23.55 23.11 12.54
CA ILE A 13 23.49 21.65 12.74
C ILE A 13 23.39 21.28 14.23
N VAL A 14 23.95 22.09 15.13
CA VAL A 14 23.99 21.78 16.59
C VAL A 14 22.80 22.37 17.36
N LEU A 15 22.21 23.47 16.87
CA LEU A 15 21.09 24.15 17.56
C LEU A 15 19.74 23.40 17.60
N PRO A 16 19.38 22.48 16.68
CA PRO A 16 18.15 21.70 16.83
C PRO A 16 18.26 20.61 17.92
N GLY A 17 19.48 20.22 18.31
CA GLY A 17 19.70 19.10 19.25
C GLY A 17 19.55 19.46 20.74
N PHE A 18 19.33 20.73 21.09
CA PHE A 18 19.32 21.18 22.49
C PHE A 18 17.96 21.67 23.00
N VAL A 19 16.90 21.59 22.19
CA VAL A 19 15.56 22.05 22.56
C VAL A 19 14.53 20.94 22.35
N LEU A 20 14.58 19.89 23.17
CA LEU A 20 13.40 19.16 23.65
C LEU A 20 13.81 18.16 24.76
N SER A 21 14.00 18.65 25.98
CA SER A 21 13.91 17.81 27.18
C SER A 21 12.55 18.07 27.84
N ALA A 22 11.48 17.62 27.19
CA ALA A 22 10.24 17.35 27.91
C ALA A 22 10.38 15.99 28.60
N PRO A 23 9.89 15.81 29.84
CA PRO A 23 9.75 14.48 30.41
C PRO A 23 8.79 13.69 29.51
N ILE A 24 9.33 12.68 28.84
CA ILE A 24 8.54 11.68 28.13
C ILE A 24 7.92 10.84 29.23
N GLU A 25 6.62 10.99 29.46
CA GLU A 25 5.86 10.01 30.22
C GLU A 25 5.81 8.76 29.35
N GLU A 26 6.59 7.75 29.73
CA GLU A 26 6.69 6.47 29.03
C GLU A 26 5.30 5.82 29.07
N PRO A 27 4.58 5.71 27.94
CA PRO A 27 3.38 4.88 27.91
C PRO A 27 3.80 3.45 28.25
N ALA A 28 2.99 2.78 29.06
CA ALA A 28 3.27 1.42 29.52
C ALA A 28 3.68 0.52 28.34
N PRO A 29 4.65 -0.40 28.54
CA PRO A 29 5.10 -1.29 27.49
C PRO A 29 3.89 -2.06 26.94
N VAL A 30 3.57 -1.82 25.67
CA VAL A 30 2.67 -2.68 24.92
C VAL A 30 3.44 -3.98 24.73
N GLU A 31 2.99 -5.06 25.35
CA GLU A 31 3.50 -6.40 25.08
C GLU A 31 3.07 -6.78 23.66
N ASP A 32 3.92 -6.49 22.68
CA ASP A 32 3.71 -6.96 21.32
C ASP A 32 3.64 -8.50 21.31
N PRO A 33 2.63 -9.11 20.67
CA PRO A 33 2.60 -10.55 20.49
C PRO A 33 3.86 -11.00 19.74
N PRO A 34 4.43 -12.17 20.06
CA PRO A 34 5.75 -12.58 19.59
C PRO A 34 5.82 -12.47 18.07
N GLN A 35 6.47 -11.42 17.60
CA GLN A 35 6.81 -11.27 16.21
C GLN A 35 7.87 -12.33 15.96
N GLU A 36 7.53 -13.32 15.15
CA GLU A 36 8.50 -14.24 14.56
C GLU A 36 9.37 -13.41 13.61
N VAL A 37 10.39 -12.77 14.18
CA VAL A 37 11.39 -12.02 13.42
C VAL A 37 12.19 -13.07 12.64
N LEU A 38 11.73 -13.36 11.43
CA LEU A 38 12.54 -14.02 10.42
C LEU A 38 13.63 -13.02 10.01
N THR A 39 14.72 -13.01 10.78
CA THR A 39 16.00 -12.48 10.34
C THR A 39 16.56 -13.41 9.26
N GLU A 40 15.93 -13.44 8.09
CA GLU A 40 16.66 -13.82 6.89
C GLU A 40 17.34 -12.55 6.37
N GLU A 41 18.63 -12.42 6.66
CA GLU A 41 19.53 -11.64 5.82
C GLU A 41 19.63 -12.35 4.45
N VAL A 42 18.55 -12.25 3.65
CA VAL A 42 18.68 -12.49 2.22
C VAL A 42 19.46 -11.30 1.70
N ASP A 43 20.73 -11.54 1.38
CA ASP A 43 21.58 -10.67 0.58
C ASP A 43 20.93 -10.51 -0.81
N ARG A 44 19.82 -9.77 -0.86
CA ARG A 44 19.18 -9.40 -2.11
C ARG A 44 20.14 -8.41 -2.73
N GLY A 45 20.79 -8.82 -3.82
CA GLY A 45 21.64 -7.94 -4.60
C GLY A 45 20.92 -6.63 -4.96
N LEU A 46 21.66 -5.69 -5.58
CA LEU A 46 21.18 -4.33 -5.84
C LEU A 46 19.72 -4.26 -6.34
N ILE A 47 19.30 -5.21 -7.18
CA ILE A 47 17.94 -5.35 -7.72
C ILE A 47 17.12 -6.31 -6.83
N PRO A 48 16.03 -5.83 -6.17
CA PRO A 48 15.28 -6.62 -5.19
C PRO A 48 14.17 -7.51 -5.78
N CYS A 49 14.08 -7.62 -7.11
CA CYS A 49 13.07 -8.42 -7.82
C CYS A 49 13.66 -9.09 -9.07
N GLU A 50 12.97 -10.11 -9.60
CA GLU A 50 13.31 -10.79 -10.85
C GLU A 50 12.06 -10.89 -11.75
N GLY A 51 12.24 -10.71 -13.06
CA GLY A 51 11.16 -10.90 -14.04
C GLY A 51 10.02 -9.88 -13.93
N THR A 52 8.77 -10.38 -13.96
CA THR A 52 7.55 -9.55 -13.97
C THR A 52 7.01 -9.21 -12.58
N ASP A 53 7.65 -9.68 -11.52
CA ASP A 53 7.16 -9.54 -10.14
C ASP A 53 7.63 -8.22 -9.48
N CYS A 54 8.21 -7.30 -10.27
CA CYS A 54 8.61 -5.98 -9.82
C CYS A 54 7.40 -5.05 -9.71
N ASN A 55 7.08 -4.64 -8.48
CA ASN A 55 6.08 -3.61 -8.18
C ASN A 55 6.76 -2.28 -7.79
N SER A 56 5.97 -1.24 -7.50
CA SER A 56 6.47 0.07 -7.06
C SER A 56 7.24 0.01 -5.73
N CYS A 57 6.97 -0.97 -4.87
CA CYS A 57 7.71 -1.17 -3.62
C CYS A 57 9.15 -1.60 -3.88
N HIS A 58 9.35 -2.49 -4.85
CA HIS A 58 10.69 -2.92 -5.26
C HIS A 58 11.56 -1.76 -5.81
N LEU A 59 10.95 -0.69 -6.34
CA LEU A 59 11.68 0.52 -6.75
C LEU A 59 12.23 1.29 -5.55
N VAL A 60 11.46 1.39 -4.45
CA VAL A 60 11.88 2.07 -3.21
C VAL A 60 13.00 1.27 -2.56
N VAL A 61 12.87 -0.05 -2.48
CA VAL A 61 13.92 -0.94 -1.96
C VAL A 61 15.19 -0.86 -2.81
N LEU A 62 15.07 -0.83 -4.14
CA LEU A 62 16.21 -0.62 -5.05
C LEU A 62 16.92 0.72 -4.75
N ALA A 63 16.17 1.79 -4.54
CA ALA A 63 16.74 3.09 -4.22
C ALA A 63 17.50 3.06 -2.88
N GLU A 64 16.97 2.41 -1.85
CA GLU A 64 17.68 2.22 -0.58
C GLU A 64 18.95 1.38 -0.75
N ASN A 65 18.89 0.28 -1.51
CA ASN A 65 20.07 -0.55 -1.80
C ASN A 65 21.16 0.24 -2.52
N ILE A 66 20.79 1.08 -3.51
CA ILE A 66 21.74 1.96 -4.20
C ILE A 66 22.35 2.98 -3.25
N LEU A 67 21.53 3.61 -2.39
CA LEU A 67 22.02 4.59 -1.42
C LEU A 67 22.97 3.93 -0.41
N GLY A 68 22.62 2.76 0.13
CA GLY A 68 23.47 1.98 1.02
C GLY A 68 24.80 1.59 0.36
N TRP A 69 24.75 1.12 -0.88
CA TRP A 69 25.94 0.78 -1.66
C TRP A 69 26.84 2.00 -1.90
N LEU A 70 26.27 3.14 -2.32
CA LEU A 70 27.01 4.39 -2.52
C LEU A 70 27.66 4.89 -1.23
N ILE A 71 26.94 4.86 -0.10
CA ILE A 71 27.49 5.22 1.20
C ILE A 71 28.64 4.28 1.58
N GLY A 72 28.48 2.97 1.36
CA GLY A 72 29.54 1.98 1.58
C GLY A 72 30.80 2.27 0.77
N VAL A 73 30.67 2.52 -0.54
CA VAL A 73 31.79 2.89 -1.41
C VAL A 73 32.46 4.19 -0.93
N MET A 74 31.69 5.20 -0.53
CA MET A 74 32.21 6.45 -0.01
C MET A 74 33.01 6.27 1.29
N LEU A 75 32.55 5.40 2.20
CA LEU A 75 33.26 5.09 3.44
C LEU A 75 34.59 4.37 3.18
N VAL A 76 34.65 3.49 2.17
CA VAL A 76 35.91 2.85 1.75
C VAL A 76 36.89 3.89 1.19
N ILE A 77 36.43 4.80 0.32
CA ILE A 77 37.25 5.90 -0.21
C ILE A 77 37.75 6.80 0.93
N PHE A 78 36.87 7.12 1.89
CA PHE A 78 37.22 7.88 3.07
C PHE A 78 38.31 7.18 3.91
N ALA A 79 38.19 5.87 4.13
CA ALA A 79 39.19 5.10 4.86
C ALA A 79 40.56 5.09 4.15
N ILE A 80 40.57 4.86 2.83
CA ILE A 80 41.81 4.84 2.02
C ILE A 80 42.49 6.21 2.03
N THR A 81 41.74 7.28 1.78
CA THR A 81 42.28 8.64 1.71
C THR A 81 42.78 9.12 3.08
N THR A 82 42.08 8.77 4.16
CA THR A 82 42.47 9.06 5.54
C THR A 82 43.72 8.29 5.93
N ALA A 83 43.80 6.99 5.62
CA ALA A 83 44.98 6.16 5.87
C ALA A 83 46.21 6.69 5.10
N TRP A 84 46.02 7.05 3.83
CA TRP A 84 47.10 7.60 3.00
C TRP A 84 47.56 8.98 3.48
N ALA A 85 46.63 9.86 3.87
CA ALA A 85 46.95 11.15 4.46
C ALA A 85 47.68 10.99 5.81
N GLY A 86 47.24 10.03 6.64
CA GLY A 86 47.89 9.69 7.90
C GLY A 86 49.31 9.18 7.71
N PHE A 87 49.50 8.25 6.78
CA PHE A 87 50.82 7.73 6.42
C PHE A 87 51.75 8.85 5.92
N SER A 88 51.27 9.67 4.98
CA SER A 88 52.03 10.81 4.45
C SER A 88 52.41 11.81 5.53
N LEU A 89 51.57 12.00 6.55
CA LEU A 89 51.87 12.91 7.66
C LEU A 89 53.02 12.40 8.53
N VAL A 90 53.05 11.09 8.81
CA VAL A 90 54.10 10.45 9.63
C VAL A 90 55.43 10.39 8.87
N THR A 91 55.41 10.07 7.58
CA THR A 91 56.63 9.91 6.77
C THR A 91 57.22 11.23 6.24
N SER A 92 56.57 12.37 6.47
CA SER A 92 56.98 13.67 5.93
C SER A 92 58.34 14.20 6.43
N GLY A 93 58.98 13.58 7.43
CA GLY A 93 60.39 13.83 7.76
C GLY A 93 60.80 15.29 8.05
N GLY A 94 59.85 16.17 8.38
CA GLY A 94 60.12 17.61 8.62
C GLY A 94 59.81 18.54 7.44
N ASN A 95 59.51 18.02 6.24
CA ASN A 95 59.09 18.82 5.09
C ASN A 95 57.75 19.51 5.37
N THR A 96 57.76 20.83 5.47
CA THR A 96 56.58 21.66 5.79
C THR A 96 55.52 21.64 4.69
N SER A 97 55.93 21.53 3.43
CA SER A 97 55.02 21.42 2.28
C SER A 97 54.25 20.11 2.31
N ALA A 98 54.95 18.98 2.46
CA ALA A 98 54.32 17.65 2.55
C ALA A 98 53.37 17.52 3.75
N LYS A 99 53.75 18.08 4.91
CA LYS A 99 52.88 18.13 6.10
C LYS A 99 51.60 18.95 5.87
N THR A 100 51.71 20.05 5.14
CA THR A 100 50.58 20.93 4.84
C THR A 100 49.60 20.23 3.89
N GLU A 101 50.12 19.56 2.86
CA GLU A 101 49.32 18.78 1.93
C GLU A 101 48.58 17.62 2.62
N ALA A 102 49.28 16.84 3.45
CA ALA A 102 48.67 15.73 4.20
C ALA A 102 47.54 16.21 5.12
N LYS A 103 47.75 17.33 5.84
CA LYS A 103 46.70 17.95 6.67
C LYS A 103 45.51 18.42 5.84
N GLN A 104 45.76 18.99 4.66
CA GLN A 104 44.68 19.45 3.79
C GLN A 104 43.82 18.28 3.29
N LYS A 105 44.43 17.14 2.93
CA LYS A 105 43.70 15.93 2.55
C LYS A 105 42.85 15.40 3.69
N MET A 106 43.40 15.38 4.91
CA MET A 106 42.67 14.99 6.12
C MET A 106 41.46 15.89 6.40
N THR A 107 41.64 17.21 6.33
CA THR A 107 40.55 18.17 6.55
C THR A 107 39.47 18.05 5.47
N ASN A 108 39.85 17.85 4.21
CA ASN A 108 38.89 17.68 3.12
C ASN A 108 38.05 16.41 3.30
N ALA A 109 38.67 15.31 3.73
CA ALA A 109 37.97 14.07 4.04
C ALA A 109 36.96 14.28 5.19
N LEU A 110 37.35 14.99 6.25
CA LEU A 110 36.48 15.30 7.39
C LEU A 110 35.31 16.22 7.00
N ILE A 111 35.53 17.19 6.11
CA ILE A 111 34.45 18.03 5.59
C ILE A 111 33.47 17.20 4.76
N GLY A 112 33.96 16.25 3.97
CA GLY A 112 33.14 15.34 3.18
C GLY A 112 32.16 14.54 4.03
N ILE A 113 32.64 13.89 5.10
CA ILE A 113 31.77 13.10 6.00
C ILE A 113 30.73 13.97 6.70
N LEU A 114 31.10 15.19 7.12
CA LEU A 114 30.16 16.13 7.75
C LEU A 114 29.05 16.57 6.79
N ILE A 115 29.36 16.76 5.51
CA ILE A 115 28.35 17.10 4.49
C ILE A 115 27.37 15.93 4.29
N VAL A 116 27.86 14.69 4.21
CA VAL A 116 27.00 13.51 4.04
C VAL A 116 26.05 13.34 5.22
N MET A 117 26.56 13.43 6.45
CA MET A 117 25.74 13.36 7.66
C MET A 117 24.73 14.51 7.74
N GLY A 118 25.15 15.73 7.39
CA GLY A 118 24.28 16.90 7.38
C GLY A 118 23.16 16.79 6.34
N ALA A 119 23.46 16.26 5.15
CA ALA A 119 22.47 16.05 4.10
C ALA A 119 21.41 15.01 4.53
N TRP A 120 21.84 13.90 5.13
CA TRP A 120 20.92 12.87 5.63
C TRP A 120 19.97 13.43 6.70
N LEU A 121 20.49 14.21 7.66
CA LEU A 121 19.69 14.81 8.72
C LEU A 121 18.74 15.91 8.20
N LEU A 122 19.17 16.68 7.19
CA LEU A 122 18.32 17.68 6.55
C LEU A 122 17.12 17.03 5.85
N VAL A 123 17.35 15.96 5.09
CA VAL A 123 16.26 15.21 4.44
C VAL A 123 15.32 14.62 5.49
N ASP A 124 15.86 14.00 6.54
CA ASP A 124 15.06 13.46 7.66
C ASP A 124 14.14 14.52 8.27
N THR A 125 14.71 15.69 8.58
CA THR A 125 13.99 16.79 9.20
C THR A 125 12.90 17.34 8.26
N LEU A 126 13.20 17.47 6.97
CA LEU A 126 12.24 17.96 5.98
C LEU A 126 11.10 16.97 5.76
N MET A 127 11.40 15.68 5.64
CA MET A 127 10.39 14.64 5.47
C MET A 127 9.45 14.59 6.68
N LYS A 128 10.01 14.63 7.90
CA LYS A 128 9.23 14.72 9.13
C LYS A 128 8.39 16.00 9.19
N SER A 129 8.93 17.14 8.75
CA SER A 129 8.20 18.42 8.76
C SER A 129 7.10 18.53 7.71
N LEU A 130 7.26 17.90 6.54
CA LEU A 130 6.32 18.04 5.41
C LEU A 130 5.23 16.98 5.44
N LEU A 131 5.54 15.78 5.92
CA LEU A 131 4.58 14.67 6.00
C LEU A 131 3.74 14.70 7.29
N LEU A 132 4.15 15.45 8.31
CA LEU A 132 3.45 15.53 9.59
C LEU A 132 2.88 16.94 9.81
N GLY A 133 1.70 17.19 9.25
CA GLY A 133 0.88 18.34 9.60
C GLY A 133 0.19 18.15 10.95
N GLY A 134 0.96 18.21 12.05
CA GLY A 134 0.44 18.19 13.42
C GLY A 134 -0.04 16.81 13.90
N GLU A 135 0.64 16.28 14.92
CA GLU A 135 0.40 14.99 15.58
C GLU A 135 0.79 13.77 14.72
N GLY A 136 1.89 13.13 15.14
CA GLY A 136 2.74 12.31 14.28
C GLY A 136 2.38 10.84 14.27
N GLU A 137 2.72 10.17 13.16
CA GLU A 137 2.88 8.71 13.12
C GLU A 137 3.84 8.27 11.99
N LEU A 138 4.98 8.94 11.89
CA LEU A 138 6.20 8.16 11.66
C LEU A 138 6.69 7.85 13.08
N ASN A 139 6.76 6.58 13.48
CA ASN A 139 7.10 6.07 14.82
C ASN A 139 8.50 6.50 15.33
N ASN A 140 8.81 7.79 15.31
CA ASN A 140 10.13 8.40 15.50
C ASN A 140 11.25 7.73 14.66
N ARG A 141 10.91 7.05 13.56
CA ARG A 141 11.86 6.33 12.72
C ARG A 141 12.56 7.29 11.73
N PRO A 142 13.81 7.01 11.33
CA PRO A 142 14.46 7.76 10.26
C PRO A 142 13.71 7.62 8.94
N TRP A 143 13.82 8.63 8.07
CA TRP A 143 13.23 8.57 6.73
C TRP A 143 13.74 7.39 5.88
N SER A 144 14.90 6.82 6.21
CA SER A 144 15.48 5.64 5.56
C SER A 144 14.92 4.31 6.10
N THR A 145 13.70 4.33 6.63
CA THR A 145 12.98 3.15 7.08
C THR A 145 11.56 3.25 6.54
N LEU A 146 11.47 3.45 5.22
CA LEU A 146 10.19 3.41 4.52
C LEU A 146 9.77 1.95 4.43
N GLU A 147 8.89 1.54 5.33
CA GLU A 147 8.16 0.29 5.17
C GLU A 147 7.28 0.45 3.93
N CYS A 148 7.68 -0.23 2.88
CA CYS A 148 6.77 -0.49 1.78
C CYS A 148 5.68 -1.40 2.32
N ILE A 149 4.54 -0.81 2.65
CA ILE A 149 3.32 -1.59 2.81
C ILE A 149 3.04 -2.10 1.40
N GLU A 150 3.32 -3.38 1.15
CA GLU A 150 2.64 -4.07 0.07
C GLU A 150 1.15 -3.82 0.35
N GLN A 151 0.49 -3.05 -0.54
CA GLN A 151 -0.96 -3.17 -0.62
C GLN A 151 -1.15 -4.66 -0.82
N ASN A 152 -1.74 -5.33 0.17
CA ASN A 152 -1.89 -6.79 0.22
C ASN A 152 -2.55 -7.23 -1.09
N ASP A 153 -1.75 -7.50 -2.11
CA ASP A 153 -2.21 -7.97 -3.39
C ASP A 153 -2.70 -9.38 -3.10
N THR A 154 -4.02 -9.46 -2.98
CA THR A 154 -4.82 -10.65 -2.79
C THR A 154 -4.14 -11.91 -3.36
N VAL A 155 -4.15 -12.97 -2.55
CA VAL A 155 -3.71 -14.32 -2.93
C VAL A 155 -4.08 -14.62 -4.39
N PRO A 156 -3.14 -15.08 -5.24
CA PRO A 156 -3.41 -15.26 -6.66
C PRO A 156 -4.59 -16.20 -6.89
N PRO A 157 -5.48 -15.92 -7.87
CA PRO A 157 -6.75 -16.63 -8.05
C PRO A 157 -6.63 -18.15 -8.23
N SER A 158 -5.47 -18.64 -8.67
CA SER A 158 -5.17 -20.07 -8.81
C SER A 158 -5.15 -20.80 -7.46
N LYS A 159 -4.72 -20.15 -6.38
CA LYS A 159 -4.68 -20.75 -5.04
C LYS A 159 -6.06 -20.80 -4.38
N VAL A 160 -6.92 -19.81 -4.64
CA VAL A 160 -8.33 -19.80 -4.18
C VAL A 160 -9.12 -20.96 -4.81
N PHE A 161 -8.91 -21.21 -6.11
CA PHE A 161 -9.57 -22.33 -6.80
C PHE A 161 -9.13 -23.70 -6.26
N GLN A 162 -7.86 -23.85 -5.90
CA GLN A 162 -7.34 -25.08 -5.31
C GLN A 162 -8.00 -25.35 -3.95
N GLN A 163 -8.09 -24.33 -3.09
CA GLN A 163 -8.69 -24.42 -1.76
C GLN A 163 -10.19 -24.76 -1.81
N ASN A 164 -10.96 -24.20 -2.75
CA ASN A 164 -12.37 -24.58 -2.94
C ASN A 164 -12.53 -26.05 -3.37
N ARG A 165 -11.59 -26.57 -4.16
CA ARG A 165 -11.55 -27.99 -4.55
C ARG A 165 -11.29 -28.90 -3.34
N ASP A 166 -10.40 -28.46 -2.47
CA ASP A 166 -10.02 -29.19 -1.26
C ASP A 166 -11.17 -29.21 -0.25
N LEU A 167 -11.94 -28.13 -0.11
CA LEU A 167 -13.14 -28.07 0.75
C LEU A 167 -14.27 -29.02 0.31
N VAL A 168 -14.50 -29.15 -1.00
CA VAL A 168 -15.45 -30.14 -1.54
C VAL A 168 -14.94 -31.56 -1.28
N ALA A 169 -13.64 -31.80 -1.43
CA ALA A 169 -13.02 -33.09 -1.12
C ALA A 169 -13.10 -33.45 0.38
N MET A 170 -13.17 -32.45 1.26
CA MET A 170 -13.38 -32.59 2.71
C MET A 170 -14.85 -32.75 3.12
N GLY A 171 -15.79 -32.83 2.17
CA GLY A 171 -17.21 -33.11 2.45
C GLY A 171 -18.03 -31.89 2.86
N CYS A 172 -17.51 -30.68 2.66
CA CYS A 172 -18.28 -29.45 2.88
C CYS A 172 -19.30 -29.26 1.75
N THR A 173 -20.53 -28.87 2.10
CA THR A 173 -21.59 -28.60 1.13
C THR A 173 -21.98 -27.12 1.16
N LEU A 174 -22.31 -26.58 -0.01
CA LEU A 174 -22.74 -25.21 -0.16
C LEU A 174 -24.24 -25.11 0.20
N VAL A 175 -24.58 -24.47 1.31
CA VAL A 175 -25.98 -24.21 1.68
C VAL A 175 -26.22 -22.71 1.65
N GLY A 176 -26.80 -22.23 0.56
CA GLY A 176 -26.81 -20.80 0.24
C GLY A 176 -25.39 -20.35 -0.15
N ASN A 177 -24.86 -19.34 0.54
CA ASN A 177 -23.54 -18.74 0.25
C ASN A 177 -22.47 -19.09 1.30
N ILE A 178 -22.73 -20.07 2.16
CA ILE A 178 -21.81 -20.48 3.23
C ILE A 178 -21.38 -21.92 2.96
N TRP A 179 -20.07 -22.16 3.00
CA TRP A 179 -19.51 -23.51 3.07
C TRP A 179 -19.87 -24.11 4.43
N LYS A 180 -20.83 -25.02 4.46
CA LYS A 180 -21.17 -25.77 5.67
C LYS A 180 -20.33 -27.03 5.68
N CYS A 181 -19.26 -26.97 6.45
CA CYS A 181 -18.46 -28.13 6.83
C CYS A 181 -19.01 -28.66 8.16
N LEU A 182 -19.97 -29.58 8.11
CA LEU A 182 -20.52 -30.22 9.30
C LEU A 182 -20.57 -31.74 9.09
N PRO A 183 -20.06 -32.57 10.02
CA PRO A 183 -20.69 -33.85 10.26
C PRO A 183 -22.10 -33.55 10.80
N SER A 184 -23.12 -34.26 10.32
CA SER A 184 -24.54 -33.89 10.36
C SER A 184 -25.22 -33.63 11.73
N ASN A 185 -24.50 -33.62 12.87
CA ASN A 185 -25.08 -33.75 14.22
C ASN A 185 -24.58 -32.76 15.32
N CYS A 186 -24.04 -31.56 15.02
CA CYS A 186 -23.69 -30.56 16.06
C CYS A 186 -24.68 -29.38 16.15
N THR A 187 -24.83 -28.77 17.34
CA THR A 187 -25.72 -27.61 17.60
C THR A 187 -24.97 -26.40 18.19
N TYR A 188 -25.35 -25.18 17.79
CA TYR A 188 -24.74 -23.91 18.22
C TYR A 188 -25.59 -23.21 19.29
N SER A 189 -24.97 -22.69 20.35
CA SER A 189 -25.64 -21.87 21.37
C SER A 189 -24.76 -20.73 21.87
N VAL A 190 -25.36 -19.57 22.14
CA VAL A 190 -24.69 -18.38 22.71
C VAL A 190 -25.25 -18.12 24.10
N ALA A 191 -24.41 -18.21 25.13
CA ALA A 191 -24.80 -17.85 26.50
C ALA A 191 -24.66 -16.33 26.70
N ARG A 192 -25.69 -15.67 27.26
CA ARG A 192 -25.63 -14.24 27.61
C ARG A 192 -24.97 -14.06 28.99
N GLY A 193 -23.76 -13.49 29.01
CA GLY A 193 -22.97 -13.11 30.19
C GLY A 193 -21.59 -12.60 29.77
N GLU A 194 -20.92 -11.79 30.61
CA GLU A 194 -19.88 -10.80 30.29
C GLU A 194 -18.54 -11.28 29.66
N THR A 195 -18.45 -12.53 29.19
CA THR A 195 -17.41 -12.97 28.26
C THR A 195 -18.06 -13.86 27.20
N GLU A 196 -18.23 -13.32 25.99
CA GLU A 196 -18.73 -14.05 24.83
C GLU A 196 -17.70 -15.12 24.39
N GLU A 197 -17.71 -16.30 25.02
CA GLU A 197 -17.03 -17.47 24.48
C GLU A 197 -18.03 -18.30 23.65
N GLU A 198 -17.78 -18.39 22.34
CA GLU A 198 -18.55 -19.23 21.43
C GLU A 198 -18.33 -20.72 21.79
N HIS A 199 -19.39 -21.44 22.12
CA HIS A 199 -19.31 -22.87 22.45
C HIS A 199 -20.10 -23.72 21.45
N TRP A 200 -19.45 -24.73 20.88
CA TRP A 200 -20.06 -25.70 19.98
C TRP A 200 -20.34 -27.01 20.72
N ASP A 201 -21.61 -27.36 20.87
CA ASP A 201 -22.00 -28.57 21.60
C ASP A 201 -22.10 -29.75 20.61
N CYS A 202 -21.01 -30.49 20.47
CA CYS A 202 -20.91 -31.66 19.59
C CYS A 202 -20.95 -32.97 20.41
N PRO A 203 -21.71 -34.00 19.97
CA PRO A 203 -21.68 -35.29 20.62
C PRO A 203 -20.27 -35.88 20.46
N ASN A 204 -19.58 -36.09 21.60
CA ASN A 204 -18.19 -36.55 21.80
C ASN A 204 -17.17 -35.47 22.21
N GLY A 205 -17.56 -34.20 22.39
CA GLY A 205 -16.73 -33.20 23.06
C GLY A 205 -15.44 -32.82 22.32
N VAL A 206 -15.42 -32.96 20.99
CA VAL A 206 -14.32 -32.52 20.15
C VAL A 206 -14.85 -31.40 19.26
N ASP A 207 -14.40 -30.18 19.53
CA ASP A 207 -14.71 -29.03 18.68
C ASP A 207 -14.14 -29.25 17.28
N PRO A 208 -14.88 -28.91 16.20
CA PRO A 208 -14.29 -28.92 14.87
C PRO A 208 -13.12 -27.94 14.83
N PRO A 209 -12.06 -28.22 14.03
CA PRO A 209 -10.96 -27.28 13.89
C PRO A 209 -11.52 -25.93 13.44
N LYS A 210 -11.23 -24.87 14.22
CA LYS A 210 -11.54 -23.50 13.84
C LYS A 210 -11.00 -23.30 12.41
N PRO A 211 -11.83 -22.90 11.44
CA PRO A 211 -11.35 -22.73 10.08
C PRO A 211 -10.15 -21.76 10.12
N PRO A 212 -9.08 -22.00 9.35
CA PRO A 212 -7.94 -21.13 9.36
C PRO A 212 -8.40 -19.73 8.95
N ILE A 213 -8.34 -18.79 9.91
CA ILE A 213 -8.39 -17.36 9.65
C ILE A 213 -7.10 -17.02 8.91
N THR A 214 -7.18 -16.96 7.59
CA THR A 214 -6.13 -16.37 6.75
C THR A 214 -6.34 -14.85 6.76
N PRO A 215 -5.39 -14.06 7.29
CA PRO A 215 -5.45 -12.60 7.19
C PRO A 215 -5.58 -12.19 5.71
N GLY A 216 -6.61 -11.41 5.38
CA GLY A 216 -6.86 -10.90 4.02
C GLY A 216 -7.81 -11.72 3.12
N LEU A 217 -8.45 -12.78 3.64
CA LEU A 217 -9.56 -13.48 2.95
C LEU A 217 -10.94 -13.16 3.56
N GLU A 218 -10.99 -12.22 4.50
CA GLU A 218 -12.20 -11.79 5.21
C GLU A 218 -13.06 -10.82 4.35
N ASP A 219 -12.51 -10.37 3.22
CA ASP A 219 -12.93 -9.16 2.51
C ASP A 219 -13.81 -9.41 1.27
N ALA A 220 -14.02 -10.68 0.90
CA ALA A 220 -14.97 -11.07 -0.13
C ALA A 220 -16.38 -11.24 0.46
N CYS A 221 -17.40 -11.42 -0.37
CA CYS A 221 -18.74 -11.86 0.02
C CYS A 221 -18.80 -13.22 0.76
N PHE A 222 -17.67 -13.76 1.21
CA PHE A 222 -17.47 -14.97 2.01
C PHE A 222 -18.27 -14.95 3.33
N ASN A 223 -18.34 -13.80 4.00
CA ASN A 223 -19.17 -13.58 5.19
C ASN A 223 -20.53 -12.91 4.89
N GLY A 224 -20.97 -12.98 3.63
CA GLY A 224 -22.22 -12.42 3.13
C GLY A 224 -22.05 -11.05 2.48
N CYS A 225 -22.62 -10.89 1.28
CA CYS A 225 -22.68 -9.58 0.64
C CYS A 225 -23.70 -8.66 1.31
N ARG A 226 -23.48 -7.36 1.22
CA ARG A 226 -24.43 -6.33 1.63
C ARG A 226 -25.02 -5.61 0.43
N SER A 227 -26.30 -5.25 0.52
CA SER A 227 -27.01 -4.51 -0.52
C SER A 227 -26.50 -3.07 -0.58
N LEU A 228 -26.04 -2.66 -1.77
CA LEU A 228 -25.68 -1.27 -2.06
C LEU A 228 -26.91 -0.36 -2.04
N ALA A 229 -28.05 -0.86 -2.52
CA ALA A 229 -29.30 -0.12 -2.55
C ALA A 229 -29.78 0.23 -1.13
N ASP A 230 -29.63 -0.69 -0.18
CA ASP A 230 -30.01 -0.48 1.22
C ASP A 230 -29.09 0.55 1.90
N ALA A 231 -27.84 0.64 1.44
CA ALA A 231 -26.87 1.63 1.90
C ALA A 231 -26.98 2.99 1.16
N GLY A 232 -27.99 3.17 0.31
CA GLY A 232 -28.24 4.43 -0.40
C GLY A 232 -27.39 4.64 -1.66
N VAL A 233 -26.70 3.61 -2.15
CA VAL A 233 -26.01 3.65 -3.45
C VAL A 233 -26.97 3.12 -4.52
N PRO A 234 -27.39 3.95 -5.51
CA PRO A 234 -28.36 3.55 -6.51
C PRO A 234 -27.77 2.49 -7.44
N CYS A 235 -28.62 1.56 -7.85
CA CYS A 235 -28.28 0.47 -8.73
C CYS A 235 -29.23 0.43 -9.93
N LYS A 236 -28.73 -0.05 -11.08
CA LYS A 236 -29.58 -0.32 -12.26
C LYS A 236 -30.63 -1.40 -11.95
N ASN A 237 -30.24 -2.45 -11.21
CA ASN A 237 -31.11 -3.53 -10.76
C ASN A 237 -30.87 -3.79 -9.26
N SER A 238 -31.82 -3.45 -8.40
CA SER A 238 -31.65 -3.60 -6.94
C SER A 238 -31.51 -5.05 -6.47
N ASN A 239 -32.05 -6.01 -7.22
CA ASN A 239 -31.97 -7.45 -6.88
C ASN A 239 -30.59 -8.07 -7.15
N THR A 240 -29.70 -7.37 -7.87
CA THR A 240 -28.36 -7.86 -8.20
C THR A 240 -27.29 -6.83 -7.86
N CYS A 241 -27.45 -6.19 -6.70
CA CYS A 241 -26.62 -5.08 -6.29
C CYS A 241 -26.05 -5.27 -4.89
N SER A 242 -25.14 -6.23 -4.78
CA SER A 242 -24.44 -6.48 -3.52
C SER A 242 -22.93 -6.52 -3.72
N VAL A 243 -22.20 -6.19 -2.66
CA VAL A 243 -20.73 -6.20 -2.60
C VAL A 243 -20.28 -6.70 -1.24
N SER A 244 -18.98 -6.90 -1.05
CA SER A 244 -18.44 -7.21 0.27
C SER A 244 -18.65 -6.04 1.24
N PRO A 245 -18.71 -6.28 2.56
CA PRO A 245 -18.87 -5.21 3.55
C PRO A 245 -17.81 -4.09 3.44
N ILE A 246 -16.55 -4.43 3.15
CA ILE A 246 -15.46 -3.45 3.05
C ILE A 246 -15.61 -2.61 1.78
N THR A 247 -15.93 -3.26 0.66
CA THR A 247 -16.18 -2.54 -0.60
C THR A 247 -17.43 -1.65 -0.46
N LEU A 248 -18.44 -2.05 0.33
CA LEU A 248 -19.63 -1.25 0.59
C LEU A 248 -19.28 0.09 1.25
N ASP A 249 -18.49 0.07 2.32
CA ASP A 249 -18.14 1.29 3.08
C ASP A 249 -17.38 2.30 2.20
N LYS A 250 -16.46 1.82 1.36
CA LYS A 250 -15.75 2.64 0.38
C LYS A 250 -16.70 3.18 -0.70
N LEU A 251 -17.61 2.35 -1.22
CA LEU A 251 -18.56 2.74 -2.27
C LEU A 251 -19.61 3.75 -1.81
N VAL A 252 -20.05 3.71 -0.55
CA VAL A 252 -20.98 4.70 0.00
C VAL A 252 -20.36 6.10 -0.03
N ASN A 253 -19.13 6.24 0.47
CA ASN A 253 -18.42 7.51 0.48
C ASN A 253 -18.10 7.99 -0.94
N PHE A 254 -17.63 7.07 -1.79
CA PHE A 254 -17.39 7.33 -3.20
C PHE A 254 -18.64 7.84 -3.94
N HIS A 255 -19.78 7.17 -3.79
CA HIS A 255 -21.02 7.58 -4.46
C HIS A 255 -21.56 8.90 -3.91
N ALA A 256 -21.48 9.13 -2.59
CA ALA A 256 -21.86 10.40 -1.97
C ALA A 256 -21.03 11.58 -2.50
N GLU A 257 -19.78 11.34 -2.90
CA GLU A 257 -18.94 12.35 -3.53
C GLU A 257 -19.30 12.56 -5.01
N VAL A 258 -19.39 11.48 -5.79
CA VAL A 258 -19.67 11.56 -7.24
C VAL A 258 -21.04 12.16 -7.52
N SER A 259 -22.06 11.79 -6.74
CA SER A 259 -23.46 12.25 -6.92
C SER A 259 -23.64 13.76 -6.79
N LYS A 260 -22.67 14.49 -6.21
CA LYS A 260 -22.66 15.96 -6.17
C LYS A 260 -22.42 16.59 -7.54
N THR A 261 -21.75 15.87 -8.44
CA THR A 261 -21.32 16.39 -9.74
C THR A 261 -21.94 15.63 -10.91
N VAL A 262 -22.19 14.34 -10.75
CA VAL A 262 -22.70 13.47 -11.82
C VAL A 262 -24.10 12.99 -11.46
N VAL A 263 -25.11 13.61 -12.07
CA VAL A 263 -26.51 13.24 -11.86
C VAL A 263 -26.82 11.91 -12.53
N GLY A 264 -27.51 11.01 -11.81
CA GLY A 264 -27.91 9.70 -12.32
C GLY A 264 -26.80 8.64 -12.34
N ALA A 265 -25.65 8.96 -11.72
CA ALA A 265 -24.58 8.00 -11.50
C ALA A 265 -25.06 6.86 -10.61
N ARG A 266 -24.78 5.63 -11.00
CA ARG A 266 -25.26 4.43 -10.31
C ARG A 266 -24.38 3.23 -10.63
N VAL A 267 -24.49 2.20 -9.79
CA VAL A 267 -23.91 0.89 -10.05
C VAL A 267 -24.75 0.18 -11.12
N THR A 268 -24.13 -0.26 -12.21
CA THR A 268 -24.78 -0.96 -13.32
C THR A 268 -24.65 -2.46 -13.25
N GLU A 269 -23.58 -2.97 -12.64
CA GLU A 269 -23.34 -4.39 -12.35
C GLU A 269 -22.57 -4.52 -11.03
N ALA A 270 -22.90 -5.54 -10.25
CA ALA A 270 -22.22 -5.89 -8.99
C ALA A 270 -22.36 -7.41 -8.79
N MET A 271 -22.48 -7.90 -7.56
CA MET A 271 -22.85 -9.29 -7.28
C MET A 271 -24.39 -9.45 -7.27
N PRO A 272 -24.95 -10.52 -7.86
CA PRO A 272 -24.29 -11.49 -8.75
C PRO A 272 -23.93 -10.90 -10.12
N PRO A 273 -22.84 -11.40 -10.73
CA PRO A 273 -22.44 -10.98 -12.08
C PRO A 273 -23.54 -11.29 -13.09
N THR A 274 -23.53 -10.53 -14.19
CA THR A 274 -24.46 -10.73 -15.28
C THR A 274 -24.30 -12.16 -15.85
N PRO A 275 -25.37 -12.99 -15.86
CA PRO A 275 -25.28 -14.36 -16.35
C PRO A 275 -24.83 -14.42 -17.81
N GLY A 276 -23.91 -15.34 -18.12
CA GLY A 276 -23.44 -15.58 -19.48
C GLY A 276 -22.32 -14.64 -19.97
N VAL A 277 -21.88 -13.69 -19.14
CA VAL A 277 -20.70 -12.87 -19.43
C VAL A 277 -19.45 -13.58 -18.89
N ASN A 278 -18.39 -13.64 -19.69
CA ASN A 278 -17.14 -14.27 -19.30
C ASN A 278 -16.21 -13.25 -18.62
N HIS A 279 -16.25 -13.21 -17.29
CA HIS A 279 -15.40 -12.33 -16.48
C HIS A 279 -14.01 -12.95 -16.31
N LYS A 280 -12.96 -12.25 -16.79
CA LYS A 280 -11.57 -12.72 -16.62
C LYS A 280 -11.09 -12.67 -15.16
N ASN A 281 -11.63 -11.75 -14.38
CA ASN A 281 -11.33 -11.58 -12.95
C ASN A 281 -12.59 -11.96 -12.14
N PRO A 282 -12.48 -12.76 -11.06
CA PRO A 282 -13.61 -13.13 -10.22
C PRO A 282 -14.18 -11.98 -9.35
N CYS A 283 -13.85 -10.72 -9.61
CA CYS A 283 -14.15 -9.59 -8.72
C CYS A 283 -15.66 -9.30 -8.56
N HIS A 284 -16.48 -9.66 -9.54
CA HIS A 284 -17.94 -9.56 -9.37
C HIS A 284 -18.47 -10.73 -8.54
N GLN A 285 -17.85 -11.91 -8.62
CA GLN A 285 -18.22 -13.09 -7.84
C GLN A 285 -17.87 -12.95 -6.35
N ASN A 286 -16.75 -12.30 -6.04
CA ASN A 286 -16.31 -12.06 -4.66
C ASN A 286 -16.86 -10.72 -4.11
N GLY A 287 -17.53 -9.91 -4.93
CA GLY A 287 -18.12 -8.63 -4.55
C GLY A 287 -17.10 -7.51 -4.29
N THR A 288 -15.88 -7.61 -4.82
CA THR A 288 -14.82 -6.60 -4.66
C THR A 288 -14.70 -5.65 -5.85
N CYS A 289 -15.62 -5.71 -6.81
CA CYS A 289 -15.71 -4.72 -7.89
C CYS A 289 -17.17 -4.48 -8.31
N VAL A 290 -17.39 -3.33 -8.95
CA VAL A 290 -18.67 -2.93 -9.53
C VAL A 290 -18.46 -2.23 -10.86
N ASP A 291 -19.42 -2.37 -11.77
CA ASP A 291 -19.53 -1.46 -12.89
C ASP A 291 -20.36 -0.26 -12.47
N TYR A 292 -19.88 0.93 -12.82
CA TYR A 292 -20.45 2.20 -12.39
C TYR A 292 -20.57 3.15 -13.58
N GLY A 293 -21.66 3.91 -13.63
CA GLY A 293 -21.83 4.89 -14.69
C GLY A 293 -23.18 5.57 -14.69
N VAL A 294 -23.50 6.19 -15.81
CA VAL A 294 -24.80 6.82 -16.07
C VAL A 294 -25.51 6.09 -17.21
N GLU A 295 -26.80 6.34 -17.36
CA GLU A 295 -27.54 5.76 -18.48
C GLU A 295 -27.00 6.28 -19.81
N GLY A 296 -26.67 5.38 -20.73
CA GLY A 296 -26.11 5.76 -22.03
C GLY A 296 -24.62 6.14 -22.02
N GLY A 297 -23.94 5.97 -20.88
CA GLY A 297 -22.49 6.21 -20.74
C GLY A 297 -22.12 7.67 -20.46
N MET A 298 -21.01 7.88 -19.76
CA MET A 298 -20.55 9.21 -19.36
C MET A 298 -19.80 9.89 -20.52
N LYS A 299 -20.27 11.06 -20.97
CA LYS A 299 -19.67 11.72 -22.16
C LYS A 299 -18.80 12.92 -21.83
N SER A 300 -18.90 13.46 -20.62
CA SER A 300 -18.12 14.60 -20.15
C SER A 300 -16.79 14.12 -19.60
N THR A 301 -15.68 14.60 -20.17
CA THR A 301 -14.33 14.33 -19.64
C THR A 301 -14.17 14.83 -18.21
N ASP A 302 -14.83 15.94 -17.85
CA ASP A 302 -14.77 16.49 -16.49
C ASP A 302 -15.46 15.58 -15.48
N ASP A 303 -16.59 14.97 -15.86
CA ASP A 303 -17.30 14.00 -15.03
C ASP A 303 -16.46 12.72 -14.89
N ILE A 304 -15.83 12.28 -15.98
CA ILE A 304 -14.98 11.08 -15.94
C ILE A 304 -13.80 11.29 -14.99
N VAL A 305 -13.15 12.46 -15.08
CA VAL A 305 -12.08 12.87 -14.16
C VAL A 305 -12.57 12.94 -12.72
N SER A 306 -13.79 13.44 -12.48
CA SER A 306 -14.32 13.56 -11.11
C SER A 306 -14.54 12.19 -10.48
N VAL A 307 -15.07 11.22 -11.24
CA VAL A 307 -15.27 9.83 -10.82
C VAL A 307 -13.94 9.16 -10.47
N ILE A 308 -12.94 9.22 -11.35
CA ILE A 308 -11.64 8.58 -11.12
C ILE A 308 -10.97 9.13 -9.86
N LYS A 309 -10.99 10.45 -9.70
CA LYS A 309 -10.41 11.09 -8.51
C LYS A 309 -11.17 10.77 -7.23
N ALA A 310 -12.51 10.67 -7.30
CA ALA A 310 -13.32 10.26 -6.15
C ALA A 310 -13.03 8.81 -5.76
N ALA A 311 -12.87 7.91 -6.74
CA ALA A 311 -12.49 6.52 -6.47
C ALA A 311 -11.16 6.47 -5.71
N TYR A 312 -10.12 7.16 -6.21
CA TYR A 312 -8.82 7.18 -5.55
C TYR A 312 -8.85 7.75 -4.12
N ARG A 313 -9.63 8.81 -3.87
CA ARG A 313 -9.78 9.39 -2.52
C ARG A 313 -10.45 8.46 -1.52
N ASN A 314 -11.31 7.56 -2.00
CA ASN A 314 -12.07 6.62 -1.18
C ASN A 314 -11.45 5.21 -1.16
N GLY A 315 -10.16 5.09 -1.53
CA GLY A 315 -9.45 3.80 -1.48
C GLY A 315 -9.88 2.80 -2.55
N LEU A 316 -10.43 3.28 -3.67
CA LEU A 316 -10.85 2.48 -4.82
C LEU A 316 -9.97 2.80 -6.04
N THR A 317 -10.02 1.94 -7.06
CA THR A 317 -9.47 2.20 -8.39
C THR A 317 -10.59 2.16 -9.41
N ALA A 318 -10.76 3.23 -10.20
CA ALA A 318 -11.73 3.25 -11.30
C ALA A 318 -11.02 3.31 -12.64
N LYS A 319 -11.41 2.43 -13.57
CA LYS A 319 -10.96 2.45 -14.96
C LYS A 319 -12.12 2.75 -15.87
N TYR A 320 -11.97 3.70 -16.77
CA TYR A 320 -13.01 4.02 -17.74
C TYR A 320 -12.87 3.16 -18.99
N GLU A 321 -13.86 2.32 -19.26
CA GLU A 321 -13.84 1.42 -20.41
C GLU A 321 -14.42 2.11 -21.66
N VAL A 322 -13.67 2.06 -22.77
CA VAL A 322 -14.08 2.58 -24.09
C VAL A 322 -13.92 1.51 -25.17
N ALA A 323 -14.63 1.64 -26.29
CA ALA A 323 -14.66 0.59 -27.30
C ALA A 323 -13.39 0.59 -28.18
N THR A 324 -12.77 1.76 -28.37
CA THR A 324 -11.64 1.91 -29.30
C THR A 324 -10.47 2.70 -28.70
N GLN A 325 -9.26 2.45 -29.19
CA GLN A 325 -8.07 3.21 -28.82
C GLN A 325 -8.19 4.70 -29.20
N ALA A 326 -8.84 5.01 -30.32
CA ALA A 326 -9.05 6.39 -30.74
C ALA A 326 -9.90 7.19 -29.73
N GLU A 327 -10.91 6.57 -29.13
CA GLU A 327 -11.72 7.18 -28.06
C GLU A 327 -10.88 7.39 -26.79
N ALA A 328 -10.05 6.42 -26.42
CA ALA A 328 -9.17 6.53 -25.27
C ALA A 328 -8.18 7.69 -25.43
N ASP A 329 -7.51 7.79 -26.59
CA ASP A 329 -6.54 8.84 -26.88
C ASP A 329 -7.19 10.22 -26.92
N ALA A 330 -8.41 10.32 -27.48
CA ALA A 330 -9.17 11.57 -27.50
C ALA A 330 -9.53 12.04 -26.09
N LEU A 331 -9.94 11.12 -25.22
CA LEU A 331 -10.32 11.41 -23.84
C LEU A 331 -9.11 11.87 -23.00
N VAL A 332 -7.97 11.16 -23.10
CA VAL A 332 -6.74 11.54 -22.40
C VAL A 332 -6.23 12.92 -22.88
N LYS A 333 -6.34 13.19 -24.19
CA LYS A 333 -5.98 14.49 -24.76
C LYS A 333 -6.88 15.61 -24.23
N ASP A 334 -8.20 15.40 -24.22
CA ASP A 334 -9.16 16.38 -23.73
C ASP A 334 -9.04 16.64 -22.22
N ALA A 335 -8.62 15.61 -21.47
CA ALA A 335 -8.35 15.73 -20.04
C ALA A 335 -7.17 16.66 -19.70
N LYS A 336 -6.32 17.03 -20.68
CA LYS A 336 -5.19 17.97 -20.51
C LYS A 336 -4.29 17.59 -19.31
N GLY A 337 -3.96 16.31 -19.20
CA GLY A 337 -3.09 15.79 -18.13
C GLY A 337 -3.79 15.47 -16.81
N ARG A 338 -5.12 15.60 -16.73
CA ARG A 338 -5.90 15.19 -15.55
C ARG A 338 -6.26 13.70 -15.53
N LEU A 339 -6.09 13.01 -16.65
CA LEU A 339 -6.20 11.56 -16.79
C LEU A 339 -4.87 11.00 -17.28
N ARG A 340 -4.52 9.82 -16.78
CA ARG A 340 -3.39 9.02 -17.24
C ARG A 340 -3.90 7.96 -18.21
N THR A 341 -3.02 7.45 -19.06
CA THR A 341 -3.36 6.39 -20.01
C THR A 341 -3.86 5.11 -19.33
N GLU A 342 -3.41 4.83 -18.10
CA GLU A 342 -3.85 3.69 -17.29
C GLU A 342 -5.26 3.84 -16.69
N ASP A 343 -5.79 5.06 -16.66
CA ASP A 343 -7.14 5.34 -16.14
C ASP A 343 -8.24 5.01 -17.18
N VAL A 344 -7.86 4.70 -18.43
CA VAL A 344 -8.76 4.38 -19.54
C VAL A 344 -8.39 3.01 -20.14
N GLN A 345 -9.37 2.13 -20.29
CA GLN A 345 -9.18 0.77 -20.77
C GLN A 345 -9.95 0.54 -22.08
N VAL A 346 -9.30 -0.03 -23.08
CA VAL A 346 -9.95 -0.36 -24.36
C VAL A 346 -10.52 -1.77 -24.31
N VAL A 347 -11.84 -1.87 -24.43
CA VAL A 347 -12.57 -3.15 -24.41
C VAL A 347 -13.53 -3.19 -25.60
N GLY A 348 -13.15 -3.90 -26.66
CA GLY A 348 -13.82 -3.86 -27.96
C GLY A 348 -15.22 -4.48 -28.03
N TYR A 349 -15.72 -5.08 -26.95
CA TYR A 349 -17.04 -5.75 -26.89
C TYR A 349 -18.03 -5.06 -25.94
N ILE A 350 -17.70 -3.88 -25.40
CA ILE A 350 -18.64 -3.15 -24.54
C ILE A 350 -19.78 -2.55 -25.37
N THR A 351 -20.98 -2.59 -24.81
CA THR A 351 -22.18 -2.00 -25.46
C THR A 351 -22.30 -0.50 -25.19
N ALA A 352 -21.66 -0.02 -24.12
CA ALA A 352 -21.58 1.39 -23.77
C ALA A 352 -20.36 1.63 -22.85
N PRO A 353 -19.72 2.80 -22.94
CA PRO A 353 -18.67 3.19 -22.00
C PRO A 353 -19.18 3.29 -20.56
N HIS A 354 -18.41 2.73 -19.62
CA HIS A 354 -18.71 2.69 -18.19
C HIS A 354 -17.41 2.59 -17.39
N PHE A 355 -17.49 2.71 -16.08
CA PHE A 355 -16.37 2.45 -15.19
C PHE A 355 -16.42 1.04 -14.67
N SER A 356 -15.27 0.37 -14.62
CA SER A 356 -15.05 -0.74 -13.70
C SER A 356 -14.31 -0.21 -12.47
N VAL A 357 -14.95 -0.30 -11.32
CA VAL A 357 -14.46 0.20 -10.03
C VAL A 357 -14.06 -0.99 -9.18
N TYR A 358 -12.80 -1.02 -8.75
CA TYR A 358 -12.21 -2.10 -7.98
C TYR A 358 -11.89 -1.62 -6.58
N ASP A 359 -12.14 -2.50 -5.62
CA ASP A 359 -11.58 -2.39 -4.30
C ASP A 359 -10.05 -2.62 -4.36
N LYS A 360 -9.30 -1.79 -3.65
CA LYS A 360 -7.83 -1.87 -3.55
C LYS A 360 -7.41 -2.70 -2.36
#